data_AF-F9WEU4-F1
#
_entry.id   AF-F9WEU4-F1
#
_cell.length_a   1.000
_cell.length_b   1.000
_cell.length_c   1.000
_cell.angle_alpha   90.00
_cell.angle_beta   90.00
_cell.angle_gamma   90.00
#
_symmetry.space_group_name_H-M   'P 1'
#
loop_
_entity.id
_entity.type
_entity.pdbx_description
1 polymer ?
#
loop_
_entity_poly.entity_id
_entity_poly.type
_entity_poly.pdbx_seq_one_letter_code
_entity_poly.pdbx_strand_id
1 'polypeptide(L)'
;MTVVFVAKKAFFSSFLWTAGDFFAQFLAAHHEVARRRIAGEKNASEGGRGHASGKDMVMAVDQGRLLFSAVFGLVLTPGLVGYGKIISRAIGAPYDNMLAAFALLTIQQLFATPLTLLLYHNTATAVRGGFNEPGFLSAHESLAITRTSGRHDAMSVERRIVADVLPYTLLASWYTFLPKAFHSYRKSKPMGRGCAAVLYVPWLAYVSYMQHTMLL
;
A
#
# COMPACT_ATOMS: atom_id res chain seq x y z
N MET A 1 29.15 6.98 6.51
CA MET A 1 28.22 7.67 5.57
C MET A 1 26.85 6.98 5.42
N THR A 2 26.46 6.09 6.35
CA THR A 2 25.36 5.13 6.15
C THR A 2 24.05 5.52 6.83
N VAL A 3 24.10 6.12 8.03
CA VAL A 3 22.91 6.44 8.84
C VAL A 3 22.09 7.57 8.23
N VAL A 4 22.73 8.68 7.87
CA VAL A 4 22.06 9.85 7.25
C VAL A 4 21.37 9.47 5.93
N PHE A 5 21.98 8.58 5.14
CA PHE A 5 21.38 8.09 3.89
C PHE A 5 20.13 7.24 4.14
N VAL A 6 20.20 6.30 5.10
CA VAL A 6 19.05 5.47 5.49
C VAL A 6 17.93 6.33 6.05
N ALA A 7 18.25 7.28 6.93
CA ALA A 7 17.27 8.21 7.51
C ALA A 7 16.54 9.01 6.42
N LYS A 8 17.27 9.59 5.46
CA LYS A 8 16.66 10.33 4.33
C LYS A 8 15.72 9.45 3.49
N LYS A 9 16.07 8.18 3.29
CA LYS A 9 15.19 7.23 2.59
C LYS A 9 13.98 6.87 3.43
N ALA A 10 14.14 6.69 4.74
CA ALA A 10 13.07 6.34 5.66
C ALA A 10 12.02 7.46 5.72
N PHE A 11 12.46 8.72 5.86
CA PHE A 11 11.56 9.88 5.79
C PHE A 11 10.82 9.95 4.45
N PHE A 12 11.52 9.74 3.34
CA PHE A 12 10.87 9.73 2.04
C PHE A 12 9.85 8.59 1.91
N SER A 13 10.17 7.38 2.37
CA SER A 13 9.23 6.26 2.34
C SER A 13 8.03 6.50 3.23
N SER A 14 8.23 7.02 4.44
CA SER A 14 7.17 7.43 5.36
C SER A 14 6.21 8.39 4.68
N PHE A 15 6.74 9.45 4.05
CA PHE A 15 5.95 10.40 3.27
C PHE A 15 5.15 9.71 2.15
N LEU A 16 5.76 8.80 1.40
CA LEU A 16 5.06 8.09 0.31
C LEU A 16 3.90 7.23 0.82
N TRP A 17 4.10 6.48 1.91
CA TRP A 17 3.06 5.65 2.52
C TRP A 17 1.91 6.50 3.07
N THR A 18 2.23 7.57 3.80
CA THR A 18 1.23 8.52 4.31
C THR A 18 0.47 9.20 3.17
N ALA A 19 1.16 9.67 2.13
CA ALA A 19 0.52 10.28 0.98
C ALA A 19 -0.41 9.29 0.26
N GLY A 20 0.05 8.05 0.04
CA GLY A 20 -0.78 7.00 -0.54
C GLY A 20 -2.07 6.77 0.25
N ASP A 21 -1.96 6.53 1.56
CA ASP A 21 -3.13 6.29 2.42
C ASP A 21 -4.04 7.53 2.48
N PHE A 22 -3.50 8.74 2.55
CA PHE A 22 -4.27 9.98 2.47
C PHE A 22 -5.09 10.04 1.17
N PHE A 23 -4.48 9.81 0.01
CA PHE A 23 -5.19 9.83 -1.27
C PHE A 23 -6.26 8.74 -1.35
N ALA A 24 -6.01 7.55 -0.80
CA ALA A 24 -6.99 6.48 -0.76
C ALA A 24 -8.23 6.89 0.06
N GLN A 25 -8.03 7.43 1.27
CA GLN A 25 -9.11 7.88 2.14
C GLN A 25 -9.86 9.07 1.53
N PHE A 26 -9.13 10.05 1.00
CA PHE A 26 -9.70 11.24 0.38
C PHE A 26 -10.54 10.90 -0.86
N LEU A 27 -10.06 10.01 -1.73
CA LEU A 27 -10.81 9.54 -2.90
C LEU A 27 -12.05 8.73 -2.50
N ALA A 28 -11.96 7.89 -1.48
CA ALA A 28 -13.11 7.14 -0.96
C ALA A 28 -14.23 8.08 -0.49
N ALA A 29 -13.88 9.12 0.29
CA ALA A 29 -14.82 10.15 0.73
C ALA A 29 -15.45 10.89 -0.48
N HIS A 30 -14.67 11.19 -1.51
CA HIS A 30 -15.18 11.78 -2.74
C HIS A 30 -16.17 10.88 -3.49
N HIS A 31 -15.85 9.60 -3.61
CA HIS A 31 -16.71 8.63 -4.27
C HIS A 31 -18.02 8.41 -3.51
N GLU A 32 -17.97 8.42 -2.17
CA GLU A 32 -19.16 8.29 -1.34
C GLU A 32 -20.10 9.49 -1.50
N VAL A 33 -19.55 10.72 -1.44
CA VAL A 33 -20.33 11.94 -1.67
C VAL A 33 -20.92 11.96 -3.09
N ALA A 34 -20.16 11.53 -4.10
CA ALA A 34 -20.66 11.41 -5.47
C ALA A 34 -21.78 10.36 -5.58
N ARG A 35 -21.64 9.20 -4.92
CA ARG A 35 -22.64 8.13 -4.92
C ARG A 35 -23.96 8.59 -4.28
N ARG A 36 -23.91 9.29 -3.14
CA ARG A 36 -25.11 9.83 -2.47
C ARG A 36 -25.83 10.88 -3.32
N ARG A 37 -25.07 11.70 -4.07
CA ARG A 37 -25.65 12.65 -5.05
C ARG A 37 -26.41 11.94 -6.17
N ILE A 38 -25.85 10.86 -6.71
CA ILE A 38 -26.49 10.07 -7.77
C ILE A 38 -27.72 9.34 -7.23
N ALA A 39 -27.69 8.85 -5.99
CA ALA A 39 -28.81 8.20 -5.32
C ALA A 39 -29.97 9.16 -4.98
N GLY A 40 -29.80 10.47 -5.22
CA GLY A 40 -30.86 11.45 -4.99
C GLY A 40 -31.15 11.71 -3.50
N GLU A 41 -30.23 11.33 -2.61
CA GLU A 41 -30.33 11.64 -1.18
C GLU A 41 -30.25 13.16 -0.97
N LYS A 42 -31.40 13.81 -0.96
CA LYS A 42 -31.54 15.22 -0.55
C LYS A 42 -31.25 15.30 0.94
N ASN A 43 -30.02 15.69 1.29
CA ASN A 43 -29.57 16.20 2.61
C ASN A 43 -30.62 16.06 3.74
N ALA A 44 -30.75 14.87 4.32
CA ALA A 44 -31.49 14.64 5.55
C ALA A 44 -30.61 15.00 6.77
N SER A 45 -29.96 16.15 6.71
CA SER A 45 -29.20 16.71 7.81
C SER A 45 -29.50 18.20 7.84
N GLU A 46 -30.21 18.59 8.89
CA GLU A 46 -30.77 19.90 9.17
C GLU A 46 -29.77 21.04 8.90
N GLY A 47 -30.28 22.13 8.31
CA GLY A 47 -29.58 23.42 8.34
C GLY A 47 -28.70 23.74 7.13
N GLY A 48 -29.35 23.98 5.98
CA GLY A 48 -28.89 24.84 4.88
C GLY A 48 -27.41 25.27 4.83
N ARG A 49 -26.57 24.45 4.19
CA ARG A 49 -25.30 24.70 3.46
C ARG A 49 -24.57 23.36 3.47
N GLY A 50 -24.29 22.71 2.35
CA GLY A 50 -23.20 23.09 1.49
C GLY A 50 -22.65 21.80 0.87
N HIS A 51 -22.04 21.92 -0.31
CA HIS A 51 -21.19 20.85 -0.83
C HIS A 51 -20.22 20.43 0.28
N ALA A 52 -20.07 19.14 0.60
CA ALA A 52 -19.00 18.67 1.47
C ALA A 52 -17.70 19.33 0.98
N SER A 53 -17.21 20.29 1.76
CA SER A 53 -16.08 21.11 1.37
C SER A 53 -14.84 20.23 1.38
N GLY A 54 -13.83 20.54 0.57
CA GLY A 54 -12.54 19.83 0.67
C GLY A 54 -11.98 19.83 2.10
N LYS A 55 -12.35 20.84 2.91
CA LYS A 55 -12.04 20.89 4.34
C LYS A 55 -12.74 19.81 5.15
N ASP A 56 -14.03 19.58 4.92
CA ASP A 56 -14.81 18.56 5.62
C ASP A 56 -14.31 17.16 5.27
N MET A 57 -13.90 16.96 4.02
CA MET A 57 -13.31 15.70 3.54
C MET A 57 -11.93 15.44 4.13
N VAL A 58 -11.10 16.48 4.31
CA VAL A 58 -9.82 16.36 5.01
C VAL A 58 -10.03 16.05 6.50
N MET A 59 -11.06 16.62 7.12
CA MET A 59 -11.42 16.30 8.51
C MET A 59 -11.96 14.88 8.68
N ALA A 60 -12.53 14.28 7.63
CA ALA A 60 -12.97 12.89 7.62
C ALA A 60 -11.81 11.88 7.47
N VAL A 61 -10.56 12.34 7.26
CA VAL A 61 -9.40 11.47 7.15
C VAL A 61 -8.99 10.94 8.52
N ASP A 62 -8.92 9.62 8.64
CA ASP A 62 -8.46 8.90 9.82
C ASP A 62 -6.96 9.12 10.03
N GLN A 63 -6.65 9.96 11.03
CA GLN A 63 -5.29 10.30 11.43
C GLN A 63 -4.52 9.10 12.00
N GLY A 64 -5.20 8.15 12.65
CA GLY A 64 -4.59 6.95 13.18
C GLY A 64 -4.05 6.05 12.07
N ARG A 65 -4.81 5.92 10.98
CA ARG A 65 -4.37 5.22 9.76
C ARG A 65 -3.20 5.90 9.06
N LEU A 66 -3.19 7.24 9.00
CA LEU A 66 -2.07 8.00 8.45
C LEU A 66 -0.80 7.82 9.27
N LEU A 67 -0.91 7.85 10.60
CA LEU A 67 0.20 7.64 11.53
C LEU A 67 0.76 6.22 11.38
N PHE A 68 -0.10 5.20 11.32
CA PHE A 68 0.33 3.83 11.05
C PHE A 68 1.11 3.74 9.73
N SER A 69 0.58 4.32 8.65
CA SER A 69 1.24 4.33 7.34
C SER A 69 2.61 5.03 7.39
N ALA A 70 2.71 6.14 8.12
CA ALA A 70 3.96 6.86 8.34
C ALA A 70 5.00 5.98 9.05
N VAL A 71 4.61 5.32 10.15
CA VAL A 71 5.47 4.44 10.95
C VAL A 71 5.87 3.20 10.14
N PHE A 72 4.95 2.61 9.39
CA PHE A 72 5.21 1.47 8.52
C PHE A 72 6.32 1.81 7.51
N GLY A 73 6.22 2.95 6.82
CA GLY A 73 7.26 3.41 5.90
C GLY A 73 8.62 3.66 6.55
N LEU A 74 8.64 4.19 7.78
CA LEU A 74 9.88 4.39 8.55
C LEU A 74 10.56 3.06 8.88
N VAL A 75 9.80 2.08 9.38
CA VAL A 75 10.32 0.78 9.86
C VAL A 75 10.70 -0.13 8.70
N LEU A 76 9.96 -0.12 7.60
CA LEU A 76 10.23 -0.94 6.42
C LEU A 76 11.55 -0.57 5.73
N THR A 77 11.89 0.72 5.72
CA THR A 77 12.97 1.25 4.87
C THR A 77 14.36 0.69 5.17
N PRO A 78 14.82 0.58 6.44
CA PRO A 78 16.10 -0.05 6.76
C PRO A 78 16.23 -1.45 6.15
N GLY A 79 15.18 -2.26 6.23
CA GLY A 79 15.13 -3.60 5.63
C GLY A 79 15.29 -3.57 4.11
N LEU A 80 14.51 -2.74 3.42
CA LEU A 80 14.60 -2.58 1.97
C LEU A 80 15.95 -2.03 1.50
N VAL A 81 16.58 -1.13 2.27
CA VAL A 81 17.92 -0.62 1.95
C VAL A 81 18.97 -1.70 2.15
N GLY A 82 18.87 -2.51 3.20
CA GLY A 82 19.75 -3.67 3.42
C GLY A 82 19.64 -4.68 2.30
N TYR A 83 18.41 -5.08 1.96
CA TYR A 83 18.08 -5.96 0.86
C TYR A 83 18.65 -5.48 -0.48
N GLY A 84 18.41 -4.21 -0.83
CA GLY A 84 18.93 -3.63 -2.08
C GLY A 84 20.46 -3.64 -2.16
N LYS A 85 21.16 -3.42 -1.04
CA LYS A 85 22.63 -3.51 -0.99
C LYS A 85 23.11 -4.94 -1.23
N ILE A 86 22.51 -5.93 -0.57
CA ILE A 86 22.88 -7.34 -0.70
C ILE A 86 22.74 -7.77 -2.16
N ILE A 87 21.61 -7.47 -2.79
CA ILE A 87 21.36 -7.91 -4.16
C ILE A 87 22.23 -7.16 -5.16
N SER A 88 22.43 -5.85 -4.98
CA SER A 88 23.34 -5.10 -5.85
C SER A 88 24.79 -5.61 -5.79
N ARG A 89 25.22 -6.20 -4.67
CA ARG A 89 26.53 -6.87 -4.57
C ARG A 89 26.59 -8.19 -5.33
N ALA A 90 25.49 -8.94 -5.35
CA ALA A 90 25.43 -10.23 -6.04
C ALA A 90 25.27 -10.09 -7.57
N ILE A 91 24.46 -9.12 -8.02
CA ILE A 91 24.04 -8.99 -9.42
C ILE A 91 24.79 -7.86 -10.15
N GLY A 92 25.33 -6.90 -9.39
CA GLY A 92 25.94 -5.69 -9.94
C GLY A 92 24.98 -4.51 -10.03
N ALA A 93 25.48 -3.41 -10.58
CA ALA A 93 24.72 -2.16 -10.70
C ALA A 93 23.77 -2.20 -11.92
N PRO A 94 22.53 -1.70 -11.81
CA PRO A 94 21.55 -1.70 -12.91
C PRO A 94 21.75 -0.59 -13.95
N TYR A 95 22.79 0.23 -13.80
CA TYR A 95 23.05 1.37 -14.68
C TYR A 95 23.79 0.87 -15.92
N ASP A 96 23.25 1.13 -17.11
CA ASP A 96 23.76 0.66 -18.41
C ASP A 96 23.88 -0.86 -18.57
N ASN A 97 23.38 -1.63 -17.61
CA ASN A 97 23.35 -3.09 -17.66
C ASN A 97 21.90 -3.58 -17.64
N MET A 98 21.41 -3.92 -18.82
CA MET A 98 20.04 -4.40 -19.01
C MET A 98 19.76 -5.67 -18.20
N LEU A 99 20.70 -6.63 -18.21
CA LEU A 99 20.54 -7.90 -17.50
C LEU A 99 20.46 -7.68 -15.98
N ALA A 100 21.31 -6.84 -15.42
CA ALA A 100 21.27 -6.49 -14.00
C ALA A 100 19.97 -5.73 -13.65
N ALA A 101 19.51 -4.81 -14.51
CA ALA A 101 18.26 -4.08 -14.30
C ALA A 101 17.04 -5.01 -14.29
N PHE A 102 16.96 -5.96 -15.23
CA PHE A 102 15.91 -6.97 -15.26
C PHE A 102 15.99 -7.93 -14.07
N ALA A 103 17.17 -8.44 -13.74
CA ALA A 103 17.34 -9.34 -12.60
C ALA A 103 16.93 -8.67 -11.27
N LEU A 104 17.29 -7.41 -11.06
CA LEU A 104 16.85 -6.63 -9.90
C LEU A 104 15.33 -6.39 -9.91
N LEU A 105 14.73 -6.10 -11.07
CA LEU A 105 13.28 -5.94 -11.19
C LEU A 105 12.55 -7.25 -10.86
N THR A 106 13.00 -8.38 -11.40
CA THR A 106 12.44 -9.71 -11.13
C THR A 106 12.50 -10.03 -9.64
N ILE A 107 13.65 -9.81 -9.00
CA ILE A 107 13.81 -10.05 -7.56
C ILE A 107 12.92 -9.12 -6.73
N GLN A 108 12.82 -7.85 -7.12
CA GLN A 108 11.91 -6.90 -6.50
C GLN A 108 10.45 -7.34 -6.62
N GLN A 109 10.03 -7.86 -7.78
CA GLN A 109 8.65 -8.26 -8.06
C GLN A 109 8.27 -9.63 -7.48
N LEU A 110 9.20 -10.57 -7.40
CA LEU A 110 8.91 -11.91 -6.88
C LEU A 110 9.10 -12.05 -5.37
N PHE A 111 9.92 -11.20 -4.75
CA PHE A 111 10.24 -11.33 -3.33
C PHE A 111 9.93 -10.07 -2.54
N ALA A 112 10.63 -8.96 -2.79
CA ALA A 112 10.49 -7.79 -1.91
C ALA A 112 9.09 -7.19 -1.92
N THR A 113 8.47 -7.06 -3.09
CA THR A 113 7.15 -6.44 -3.22
C THR A 113 6.05 -7.32 -2.61
N PRO A 114 5.94 -8.63 -2.93
CA PRO A 114 5.00 -9.53 -2.27
C PRO A 114 5.17 -9.56 -0.75
N LEU A 115 6.40 -9.67 -0.24
CA LEU A 115 6.67 -9.68 1.21
C LEU A 115 6.28 -8.36 1.87
N THR A 116 6.54 -7.23 1.21
CA THR A 116 6.15 -5.90 1.72
C THR A 116 4.63 -5.77 1.78
N LEU A 117 3.93 -6.20 0.73
CA LEU A 117 2.47 -6.16 0.67
C LEU A 117 1.85 -7.08 1.72
N LEU A 118 2.34 -8.32 1.84
CA LEU A 118 1.87 -9.28 2.84
C LEU A 118 2.08 -8.74 4.25
N LEU A 119 3.26 -8.17 4.53
CA LEU A 119 3.55 -7.54 5.82
C LEU A 119 2.62 -6.35 6.08
N TYR A 120 2.42 -5.48 5.09
CA TYR A 120 1.53 -4.33 5.22
C TYR A 120 0.09 -4.75 5.51
N HIS A 121 -0.48 -5.65 4.70
CA HIS A 121 -1.86 -6.08 4.84
C HIS A 121 -2.10 -6.77 6.19
N ASN A 122 -1.21 -7.67 6.61
CA ASN A 122 -1.32 -8.33 7.93
C ASN A 122 -1.20 -7.33 9.08
N THR A 123 -0.19 -6.46 9.06
CA THR A 123 0.00 -5.48 10.15
C THR A 123 -1.12 -4.45 10.21
N ALA A 124 -1.62 -3.99 9.06
CA ALA A 124 -2.75 -3.08 9.00
C ALA A 124 -4.04 -3.73 9.51
N THR A 125 -4.31 -4.99 9.17
CA THR A 125 -5.47 -5.74 9.70
C THR A 125 -5.34 -5.95 11.21
N ALA A 126 -4.14 -6.28 11.71
CA ALA A 126 -3.90 -6.47 13.14
C ALA A 126 -4.09 -5.18 13.95
N VAL A 127 -3.47 -4.08 13.52
CA VAL A 127 -3.56 -2.78 14.23
C VAL A 127 -5.00 -2.25 14.26
N ARG A 128 -5.81 -2.59 13.25
CA ARG A 128 -7.22 -2.19 13.17
C ARG A 128 -8.18 -3.16 13.86
N GLY A 129 -7.65 -4.17 14.55
CA GLY A 129 -8.45 -5.09 15.35
C GLY A 129 -9.18 -6.19 14.57
N GLY A 130 -8.93 -6.34 13.26
CA GLY A 130 -9.65 -7.31 12.42
C GLY A 130 -9.52 -8.76 12.95
N PHE A 131 -8.33 -9.15 13.42
CA PHE A 131 -8.13 -10.49 13.99
C PHE A 131 -8.82 -10.73 15.34
N ASN A 132 -9.29 -9.67 16.02
CA ASN A 132 -9.97 -9.77 17.30
C ASN A 132 -11.50 -9.74 17.16
N GLU A 133 -12.03 -9.51 15.96
CA GLU A 133 -13.46 -9.40 15.70
C GLU A 133 -14.00 -10.71 15.08
N PRO A 134 -14.84 -11.49 15.78
CA PRO A 134 -15.37 -12.75 15.27
C PRO A 134 -16.19 -12.58 13.99
N GLY A 135 -16.96 -11.49 13.87
CA GLY A 135 -17.73 -11.17 12.67
C GLY A 135 -16.82 -10.94 11.46
N PHE A 136 -15.70 -10.24 11.65
CA PHE A 136 -14.69 -10.04 10.62
C PHE A 136 -14.09 -11.37 10.13
N LEU A 137 -13.65 -12.22 11.07
CA LEU A 137 -13.07 -13.52 10.73
C LEU A 137 -14.07 -14.42 9.99
N SER A 138 -15.33 -14.43 10.43
CA SER A 138 -16.40 -15.20 9.76
C SER A 138 -16.68 -14.72 8.33
N ALA A 139 -16.55 -13.42 8.05
CA ALA A 139 -16.74 -12.87 6.71
C ALA A 139 -15.61 -13.23 5.72
N HIS A 140 -14.48 -13.75 6.24
CA HIS A 140 -13.31 -14.15 5.45
C HIS A 140 -13.13 -15.67 5.42
N GLU A 141 -14.00 -16.44 6.07
CA GLU A 141 -14.02 -17.88 5.97
C GLU A 141 -14.50 -18.34 4.59
N SER A 142 -13.81 -19.33 4.03
CA SER A 142 -14.38 -20.08 2.91
C SER A 142 -15.29 -21.18 3.45
N LEU A 143 -16.36 -21.49 2.70
CA LEU A 143 -17.31 -22.58 3.01
C LEU A 143 -16.65 -23.94 3.34
N ALA A 144 -15.42 -24.16 2.85
CA ALA A 144 -14.63 -25.36 3.13
C ALA A 144 -14.05 -25.39 4.56
N ILE A 145 -13.69 -24.23 5.13
CA ILE A 145 -13.08 -24.09 6.46
C ILE A 145 -14.15 -24.11 7.55
N THR A 146 -15.29 -23.45 7.31
CA THR A 146 -16.42 -23.45 8.25
C THR A 146 -16.96 -24.87 8.50
N ARG A 147 -16.87 -25.75 7.49
CA ARG A 147 -17.27 -27.18 7.61
C ARG A 147 -16.27 -28.07 8.33
N THR A 148 -15.00 -27.69 8.43
CA THR A 148 -13.93 -28.57 8.92
C THR A 148 -13.36 -28.14 10.27
N SER A 149 -13.31 -26.83 10.57
CA SER A 149 -12.59 -26.31 11.73
C SER A 149 -13.50 -25.79 12.84
N GLY A 150 -14.72 -25.33 12.54
CA GLY A 150 -15.65 -24.76 13.53
C GLY A 150 -15.10 -23.58 14.36
N ARG A 151 -13.90 -23.08 14.02
CA ARG A 151 -13.16 -22.01 14.70
C ARG A 151 -12.75 -20.96 13.67
N HIS A 152 -13.02 -19.72 14.03
CA HIS A 152 -12.56 -18.53 13.34
C HIS A 152 -11.03 -18.44 13.42
N ASP A 153 -10.35 -18.68 12.29
CA ASP A 153 -8.89 -18.76 12.22
C ASP A 153 -8.30 -17.56 11.46
N ALA A 154 -7.27 -16.94 12.01
CA ALA A 154 -6.51 -15.86 11.37
C ALA A 154 -5.93 -16.29 10.00
N MET A 155 -5.72 -17.60 9.82
CA MET A 155 -5.29 -18.19 8.55
C MET A 155 -6.26 -17.94 7.39
N SER A 156 -7.56 -17.74 7.66
CA SER A 156 -8.55 -17.43 6.61
C SER A 156 -8.29 -16.06 5.98
N VAL A 157 -7.93 -15.08 6.81
CA VAL A 157 -7.59 -13.71 6.40
C VAL A 157 -6.28 -13.69 5.61
N GLU A 158 -5.25 -14.42 6.07
CA GLU A 158 -3.99 -14.53 5.33
C GLU A 158 -4.20 -15.18 3.96
N ARG A 159 -5.01 -16.24 3.90
CA ARG A 159 -5.37 -16.88 2.63
C ARG A 159 -6.08 -15.92 1.68
N ARG A 160 -7.02 -15.12 2.20
CA ARG A 160 -7.72 -14.08 1.42
C ARG A 160 -6.78 -12.97 0.96
N ILE A 161 -5.83 -12.54 1.80
CA ILE A 161 -4.77 -11.61 1.39
C ILE A 161 -4.02 -12.19 0.18
N VAL A 162 -3.54 -13.43 0.27
CA VAL A 162 -2.73 -14.06 -0.77
C VAL A 162 -3.53 -14.34 -2.05
N ALA A 163 -4.77 -14.81 -1.93
CA ALA A 163 -5.59 -15.21 -3.07
C ALA A 163 -6.27 -14.02 -3.78
N ASP A 164 -6.79 -13.05 -3.02
CA ASP A 164 -7.70 -12.04 -3.57
C ASP A 164 -7.11 -10.63 -3.59
N VAL A 165 -6.20 -10.28 -2.68
CA VAL A 165 -5.71 -8.90 -2.53
C VAL A 165 -4.33 -8.69 -3.13
N LEU A 166 -3.42 -9.63 -2.86
CA LEU A 166 -2.03 -9.58 -3.28
C LEU A 166 -1.86 -9.61 -4.81
N PRO A 167 -2.62 -10.39 -5.61
CA PRO A 167 -2.42 -10.43 -7.06
C PRO A 167 -2.65 -9.08 -7.73
N TYR A 168 -3.70 -8.35 -7.36
CA TYR A 168 -4.01 -7.05 -7.97
C TYR A 168 -3.02 -5.96 -7.54
N THR A 169 -2.68 -5.91 -6.25
CA THR A 169 -1.71 -4.93 -5.72
C THR A 169 -0.30 -5.18 -6.26
N LEU A 170 0.07 -6.45 -6.48
CA LEU A 170 1.32 -6.84 -7.11
C LEU A 170 1.34 -6.49 -8.60
N LEU A 171 0.26 -6.79 -9.34
CA LEU A 171 0.13 -6.42 -10.74
C LEU A 171 0.24 -4.90 -10.92
N ALA A 172 -0.46 -4.12 -10.08
CA ALA A 172 -0.39 -2.66 -10.09
C ALA A 172 1.02 -2.13 -9.80
N SER A 173 1.83 -2.87 -9.03
CA SER A 173 3.20 -2.48 -8.72
C SER A 173 4.10 -2.42 -9.96
N TRP A 174 3.80 -3.18 -11.02
CA TRP A 174 4.56 -3.14 -12.27
C TRP A 174 4.57 -1.74 -12.89
N TYR A 175 3.47 -1.00 -12.81
CA TYR A 175 3.39 0.40 -13.26
C TYR A 175 4.30 1.35 -12.48
N THR A 176 4.78 0.93 -11.31
CA THR A 176 5.74 1.69 -10.51
C THR A 176 7.17 1.24 -10.78
N PHE A 177 7.44 -0.06 -10.72
CA PHE A 177 8.79 -0.58 -10.73
C PHE A 177 9.38 -0.74 -12.14
N LEU A 178 8.57 -1.07 -13.15
CA LEU A 178 9.03 -1.24 -14.53
C LEU A 178 9.54 0.09 -15.13
N PRO A 179 8.82 1.23 -15.04
CA PRO A 179 9.34 2.50 -15.55
C PRO A 179 10.62 2.96 -14.82
N LYS A 180 10.74 2.64 -13.52
CA LYS A 180 11.95 2.93 -12.74
C LYS A 180 13.15 2.10 -13.19
N ALA A 181 12.95 0.82 -13.47
CA ALA A 181 13.98 -0.05 -14.02
C ALA A 181 14.42 0.46 -15.39
N PHE A 182 13.47 0.76 -16.27
CA PHE A 182 13.75 1.31 -17.60
C PHE A 182 14.50 2.65 -17.54
N HIS A 183 14.09 3.56 -16.67
CA HIS A 183 14.80 4.82 -16.46
C HIS A 183 16.24 4.61 -15.99
N SER A 184 16.43 3.72 -15.00
CA SER A 184 17.76 3.44 -14.44
C SER A 184 18.71 2.86 -15.49
N TYR A 185 18.17 1.98 -16.35
CA TYR A 185 18.88 1.47 -17.52
C TYR A 185 19.23 2.58 -18.52
N ARG A 186 18.25 3.40 -18.95
CA ARG A 186 18.45 4.39 -20.03
C ARG A 186 19.26 5.63 -19.65
N LYS A 187 19.27 6.01 -18.37
CA LYS A 187 19.86 7.27 -17.90
C LYS A 187 21.08 7.05 -17.00
N SER A 188 21.45 5.80 -16.75
CA SER A 188 22.62 5.41 -15.94
C SER A 188 22.63 6.03 -14.54
N LYS A 189 21.46 6.47 -14.06
CA LYS A 189 21.30 7.21 -12.81
C LYS A 189 19.96 6.89 -12.15
N PRO A 190 19.87 6.97 -10.82
CA PRO A 190 18.62 6.75 -10.12
C PRO A 190 17.58 7.82 -10.53
N MET A 191 16.32 7.40 -10.59
CA MET A 191 15.21 8.34 -10.78
C MET A 191 15.14 9.34 -9.62
N GLY A 192 14.91 10.62 -9.94
CA GLY A 192 14.73 11.67 -8.95
C GLY A 192 13.53 11.40 -8.03
N ARG A 193 13.61 11.85 -6.78
CA ARG A 193 12.58 11.58 -5.75
C ARG A 193 11.19 12.06 -6.15
N GLY A 194 11.08 13.24 -6.78
CA GLY A 194 9.80 13.77 -7.25
C GLY A 194 9.14 12.86 -8.29
N CYS A 195 9.87 12.46 -9.33
CA CYS A 195 9.38 11.51 -10.34
C CYS A 195 9.03 10.14 -9.74
N ALA A 196 9.86 9.66 -8.80
CA ALA A 196 9.56 8.41 -8.11
C ALA A 196 8.27 8.52 -7.29
N ALA A 197 8.00 9.66 -6.64
CA ALA A 197 6.78 9.88 -5.87
C ALA A 197 5.52 9.82 -6.74
N VAL A 198 5.57 10.38 -7.96
CA VAL A 198 4.45 10.32 -8.92
C VAL A 198 4.06 8.88 -9.27
N LEU A 199 5.02 7.95 -9.26
CA LEU A 199 4.76 6.53 -9.50
C LEU A 199 4.31 5.80 -8.22
N TYR A 200 5.00 6.06 -7.10
CA TYR A 200 4.74 5.36 -5.84
C TYR A 200 3.42 5.74 -5.20
N VAL A 201 3.05 7.02 -5.17
CA VAL A 201 1.87 7.49 -4.43
C VAL A 201 0.58 6.85 -4.96
N PRO A 202 0.30 6.80 -6.28
CA PRO A 202 -0.89 6.12 -6.80
C PRO A 202 -0.93 4.62 -6.48
N TRP A 203 0.22 3.94 -6.57
CA TRP A 203 0.30 2.52 -6.22
C TRP A 203 0.03 2.29 -4.72
N LEU A 204 0.63 3.09 -3.84
CA LEU A 204 0.40 2.99 -2.40
C LEU A 204 -1.03 3.37 -2.02
N ALA A 205 -1.64 4.34 -2.72
CA ALA A 205 -3.06 4.64 -2.58
C ALA A 205 -3.93 3.45 -2.97
N TYR A 206 -3.61 2.78 -4.07
CA TYR A 206 -4.31 1.56 -4.47
C TYR A 206 -4.13 0.42 -3.46
N VAL A 207 -2.92 0.22 -2.91
CA VAL A 207 -2.67 -0.76 -1.85
C VAL A 207 -3.50 -0.47 -0.60
N SER A 208 -3.55 0.78 -0.16
CA SER A 208 -4.39 1.18 0.98
C SER A 208 -5.88 1.02 0.69
N TYR A 209 -6.32 1.39 -0.51
CA TYR A 209 -7.70 1.20 -0.95
C TYR A 209 -8.10 -0.27 -0.93
N MET A 210 -7.25 -1.17 -1.46
CA MET A 210 -7.49 -2.62 -1.44
C MET A 210 -7.51 -3.17 -0.01
N GLN A 211 -6.61 -2.71 0.87
CA GLN A 211 -6.64 -3.06 2.29
C GLN A 211 -7.96 -2.64 2.95
N HIS A 212 -8.48 -1.46 2.61
CA HIS A 212 -9.70 -0.96 3.23
C HIS A 212 -10.97 -1.59 2.68
N THR A 213 -11.01 -1.95 1.39
CA THR A 213 -12.23 -2.43 0.74
C THR A 213 -12.39 -3.94 0.71
N MET A 214 -11.28 -4.68 0.80
CA MET A 214 -11.30 -6.15 0.73
C MET A 214 -11.07 -6.83 2.08
N LEU A 215 -10.51 -6.11 3.05
CA LEU A 215 -10.04 -6.66 4.32
C LEU A 215 -10.51 -5.88 5.54
N LEU A 216 -11.43 -4.93 5.37
CA LEU A 216 -12.13 -4.16 6.42
C LEU A 216 -13.50 -3.74 5.86
#